data_AF-A0A2D0H949-F1
#
_entry.id   AF-A0A2D0H949-F1
#
_cell.length_a   1.000
_cell.length_b   1.000
_cell.length_c   1.000
_cell.angle_alpha   90.00
_cell.angle_beta   90.00
_cell.angle_gamma   90.00
#
_symmetry.space_group_name_H-M   'P 1'
#
loop_
_entity.id
_entity.type
_entity.pdbx_description
1 polymer ?
#
loop_
_entity_poly.entity_id
_entity_poly.type
_entity_poly.pdbx_seq_one_letter_code
_entity_poly.pdbx_strand_id
1 'polypeptide(L)' 'DSVKQATPEQRVRLYAQNGIWYDALTTLAELRLAKPEDPTLAVEWMNLLQSIDLENLAKQPLILH' A
#
# COMPACT_ATOMS: atom_id res chain seq x y z
N ASP A 1 -11.54 -15.26 -2.19
CA ASP A 1 -12.22 -14.90 -0.93
C ASP A 1 -11.54 -15.37 0.37
N SER A 2 -10.22 -15.57 0.43
CA SER A 2 -9.56 -16.14 1.64
C SER A 2 -8.84 -15.11 2.53
N VAL A 3 -8.76 -13.84 2.12
CA VAL A 3 -8.01 -12.80 2.85
C VAL A 3 -8.87 -12.12 3.94
N LYS A 4 -10.20 -12.08 3.77
CA LYS A 4 -11.10 -11.34 4.67
C LYS A 4 -11.32 -12.00 6.04
N GLN A 5 -10.95 -13.27 6.21
CA GLN A 5 -11.14 -14.04 7.47
C GLN A 5 -9.86 -14.26 8.28
N ALA A 6 -8.71 -13.73 7.83
CA ALA A 6 -7.46 -13.88 8.55
C ALA A 6 -7.47 -13.07 9.85
N THR A 7 -7.06 -13.69 10.96
CA THR A 7 -6.79 -12.98 12.21
C THR A 7 -5.67 -11.94 11.97
N PRO A 8 -5.59 -10.87 12.76
CA PRO A 8 -4.51 -9.89 12.62
C PRO A 8 -3.11 -10.54 12.57
N GLU A 9 -2.85 -11.61 13.33
CA GLU A 9 -1.55 -12.31 13.27
C GLU A 9 -1.34 -13.14 11.99
N GLN A 10 -2.41 -13.61 11.36
CA GLN A 10 -2.35 -14.29 10.07
C GLN A 10 -2.14 -13.30 8.93
N ARG A 11 -2.73 -12.11 9.01
CA ARG A 11 -2.47 -11.00 8.06
C ARG A 11 -1.02 -10.56 8.11
N VAL A 12 -0.48 -10.34 9.32
CA VAL A 12 0.95 -10.01 9.52
C VAL A 12 1.85 -11.10 8.95
N ARG A 13 1.54 -12.39 9.17
CA ARG A 13 2.30 -13.49 8.56
C ARG A 13 2.20 -13.52 7.04
N LEU A 14 1.03 -13.25 6.45
CA LEU A 14 0.83 -13.16 5.00
C LEU A 14 1.63 -11.99 4.39
N TYR A 15 1.61 -10.83 5.03
CA TYR A 15 2.41 -9.67 4.63
C TYR A 15 3.92 -9.94 4.79
N ALA A 16 4.33 -10.62 5.87
CA ALA A 16 5.73 -10.95 6.12
C ALA A 16 6.26 -12.11 5.24
N GLN A 17 5.41 -13.05 4.83
CA GLN A 17 5.84 -14.28 4.15
C GLN A 17 6.40 -14.08 2.75
N ASN A 18 6.12 -12.94 2.10
CA ASN A 18 6.57 -12.71 0.73
C ASN A 18 7.29 -11.37 0.49
N GLY A 19 7.32 -10.40 1.40
CA GLY A 19 7.94 -9.07 1.14
C GLY A 19 7.28 -8.25 0.02
N ILE A 20 6.34 -8.84 -0.74
CA ILE A 20 5.72 -8.26 -1.95
C ILE A 20 4.98 -6.95 -1.67
N TRP A 21 4.32 -6.81 -0.51
CA TRP A 21 3.62 -5.55 -0.20
C TRP A 21 4.59 -4.40 0.03
N TYR A 22 5.79 -4.68 0.58
CA TYR A 22 6.83 -3.68 0.79
C TYR A 22 7.42 -3.24 -0.54
N ASP A 23 7.72 -4.19 -1.43
CA ASP A 23 8.22 -3.87 -2.78
C ASP A 23 7.17 -3.12 -3.62
N ALA A 24 5.90 -3.54 -3.55
CA ALA A 24 4.79 -2.85 -4.21
C ALA A 24 4.60 -1.43 -3.64
N LEU A 25 4.68 -1.25 -2.32
CA LEU A 25 4.56 0.05 -1.67
C LEU A 25 5.70 0.98 -2.07
N THR A 26 6.95 0.47 -2.04
CA THR A 26 8.15 1.21 -2.45
C THR A 26 8.04 1.66 -3.90
N THR A 27 7.74 0.72 -4.81
CA THR A 27 7.62 0.99 -6.24
C THR A 27 6.53 2.03 -6.53
N LEU A 28 5.37 1.91 -5.87
CA LEU A 28 4.26 2.82 -6.08
C LEU A 28 4.52 4.22 -5.50
N ALA A 29 5.24 4.31 -4.37
CA ALA A 29 5.68 5.57 -3.79
C ALA A 29 6.62 6.31 -4.75
N GLU A 30 7.60 5.62 -5.33
CA GLU A 30 8.53 6.19 -6.32
C GLU A 30 7.78 6.71 -7.56
N LEU A 31 6.82 5.94 -8.09
CA LEU A 31 6.00 6.37 -9.22
C LEU A 31 5.16 7.62 -8.90
N ARG A 32 4.54 7.69 -7.71
CA ARG A 32 3.78 8.89 -7.29
C ARG A 32 4.67 10.11 -7.14
N LEU A 33 5.88 9.95 -6.62
CA LEU A 33 6.85 11.05 -6.51
C LEU A 33 7.28 11.55 -7.88
N ALA A 34 7.49 10.66 -8.84
CA ALA A 34 7.86 11.01 -10.21
C ALA A 34 6.70 11.63 -11.02
N LYS A 35 5.45 11.23 -10.72
CA LYS A 35 4.24 11.68 -11.44
C LYS A 35 3.13 12.08 -10.45
N PRO A 36 3.30 13.19 -9.72
CA PRO A 36 2.38 13.58 -8.64
C PRO A 36 0.96 13.92 -9.12
N GLU A 37 0.80 14.31 -10.39
CA GLU A 37 -0.49 14.69 -10.99
C GLU A 37 -1.23 13.53 -11.65
N ASP A 38 -0.66 12.32 -11.67
CA ASP A 38 -1.31 11.14 -12.27
C ASP A 38 -2.42 10.61 -11.34
N PRO A 39 -3.71 10.74 -11.73
CA PRO A 39 -4.81 10.31 -10.87
C PRO A 39 -4.89 8.79 -10.74
N THR A 40 -4.35 8.02 -11.69
CA THR A 40 -4.32 6.56 -11.62
C THR A 40 -3.41 6.11 -10.48
N LEU A 41 -2.22 6.71 -10.36
CA LEU A 41 -1.31 6.43 -9.24
C LEU A 41 -1.91 6.84 -7.89
N ALA A 42 -2.79 7.85 -7.89
CA ALA A 42 -3.49 8.24 -6.69
C ALA A 42 -4.50 7.19 -6.19
N VAL A 43 -5.23 6.58 -7.12
CA VAL A 43 -6.17 5.49 -6.84
C VAL A 43 -5.45 4.22 -6.41
N GLU A 44 -4.38 3.83 -7.14
CA GLU A 44 -3.59 2.64 -6.81
C GLU A 44 -2.98 2.73 -5.40
N TRP A 45 -2.52 3.92 -5.00
CA TRP A 45 -1.97 4.16 -3.65
C TRP A 45 -3.00 3.94 -2.56
N MET A 46 -4.22 4.46 -2.76
CA MET A 46 -5.32 4.28 -1.83
C MET A 46 -5.71 2.79 -1.72
N ASN A 47 -5.81 2.10 -2.87
CA ASN A 47 -6.16 0.68 -2.92
C ASN A 47 -5.11 -0.20 -2.21
N LEU A 48 -3.82 0.04 -2.49
CA LEU A 48 -2.73 -0.70 -1.87
C LEU A 48 -2.75 -0.52 -0.35
N LEU A 49 -2.79 0.73 0.13
CA LEU A 49 -2.78 1.01 1.57
C LEU A 49 -4.02 0.46 2.27
N GLN A 50 -5.20 0.54 1.64
CA GLN A 50 -6.42 -0.07 2.19
C GLN A 50 -6.32 -1.61 2.25
N SER A 51 -5.65 -2.25 1.28
CA SER A 51 -5.47 -3.71 1.28
C SER A 51 -4.59 -4.23 2.42
N ILE A 52 -3.83 -3.33 3.06
CA ILE A 52 -2.93 -3.60 4.17
C ILE A 52 -3.33 -2.86 5.46
N ASP A 53 -4.59 -2.41 5.56
CA ASP A 53 -5.17 -1.72 6.71
C ASP A 53 -4.42 -0.41 7.10
N LEU A 54 -3.83 0.28 6.11
CA LEU A 54 -3.12 1.57 6.22
C LEU A 54 -3.86 2.72 5.52
N GLU A 55 -5.17 2.62 5.28
CA GLU A 55 -5.93 3.64 4.55
C GLU A 55 -5.85 5.06 5.16
N ASN A 56 -5.58 5.15 6.47
CA ASN A 56 -5.39 6.43 7.15
C ASN A 56 -4.15 7.19 6.64
N LEU A 57 -3.12 6.47 6.19
CA LEU A 57 -1.92 7.05 5.59
C LEU A 57 -2.14 7.46 4.13
N ALA A 58 -3.15 6.90 3.45
CA ALA A 58 -3.40 7.19 2.03
C ALA A 58 -3.77 8.64 1.74
N LYS A 59 -4.28 9.36 2.76
CA LYS A 59 -4.68 10.77 2.68
C LYS A 59 -3.55 11.73 3.05
N GLN A 60 -2.43 11.23 3.56
CA GLN A 60 -1.30 12.07 3.92
C GLN A 60 -0.49 12.43 2.68
N PRO A 61 0.09 13.65 2.62
CA PRO A 61 0.99 14.02 1.55
C PRO A 61 2.24 13.14 1.59
N LEU A 62 2.66 12.65 0.43
CA LEU A 62 3.94 11.95 0.27
C LEU A 62 5.03 13.01 0.04
N ILE A 63 5.99 13.11 0.95
CA ILE A 63 7.06 14.12 0.93
C ILE A 63 8.41 13.40 0.80
N LEU A 64 9.26 13.85 -0.11
CA LEU A 64 10.66 13.39 -0.20
C LEU A 64 11.46 14.03 0.95
N HIS A 65 12.12 13.23 1.79
CA HIS A 65 13.01 13.71 2.86
C HIS A 65 14.46 13.75 2.39
#